data_AF-A0A838U5J2-F1
#
_entry.id   AF-A0A838U5J2-F1
#
_cell.length_a   1.000
_cell.length_b   1.000
_cell.length_c   1.000
_cell.angle_alpha   90.00
_cell.angle_beta   90.00
_cell.angle_gamma   90.00
#
_symmetry.space_group_name_H-M   'P 1'
#
loop_
_entity.id
_entity.type
_entity.pdbx_description
1 polymer ?
#
loop_
_entity_poly.entity_id
_entity_poly.type
_entity_poly.pdbx_seq_one_letter_code
_entity_poly.pdbx_strand_id
1 'polypeptide(L)'
;MNNSDKNWRRVSLYAPLFIWIGVIFFLSGFGGSLDNTSRFIGPLLRFFFPDASPETLAFYHFFIRKSAHFTAYAILALLAYRAFVSLRRRAWISLVVVALV
;
A
#
# COMPACT_ATOMS: atom_id res chain seq x y z
N MET A 1 -28.12 -5.24 18.17
CA MET A 1 -27.30 -4.73 17.07
C MET A 1 -27.95 -5.16 15.76
N ASN A 2 -28.38 -4.22 14.93
CA ASN A 2 -29.16 -4.46 13.72
C ASN A 2 -28.25 -5.03 12.60
N ASN A 3 -28.81 -5.78 11.66
CA ASN A 3 -28.11 -6.22 10.44
C ASN A 3 -27.47 -5.05 9.67
N SER A 4 -28.08 -3.85 9.68
CA SER A 4 -27.50 -2.63 9.10
C SER A 4 -26.15 -2.27 9.72
N ASP A 5 -26.04 -2.33 11.04
CA ASP A 5 -24.84 -1.92 11.80
C ASP A 5 -23.68 -2.89 11.55
N LYS A 6 -24.02 -4.17 11.38
CA LYS A 6 -23.08 -5.24 11.06
C LYS A 6 -22.52 -5.08 9.64
N ASN A 7 -23.37 -4.70 8.69
CA ASN A 7 -22.97 -4.45 7.30
C ASN A 7 -22.10 -3.19 7.18
N TRP A 8 -22.49 -2.10 7.86
CA TRP A 8 -21.70 -0.86 7.90
C TRP A 8 -20.30 -1.05 8.48
N ARG A 9 -20.18 -1.82 9.58
CA ARG A 9 -18.87 -2.17 10.14
C ARG A 9 -18.00 -2.92 9.15
N ARG A 10 -18.55 -3.89 8.40
CA ARG A 10 -17.79 -4.62 7.37
C ARG A 10 -17.34 -3.67 6.27
N VAL A 11 -18.23 -2.83 5.73
CA VAL A 11 -17.87 -1.85 4.69
C VAL A 11 -16.75 -0.92 5.18
N SER A 12 -16.82 -0.40 6.41
CA SER A 12 -15.77 0.47 6.97
C SER A 12 -14.40 -0.20 7.16
N LEU A 13 -14.36 -1.54 7.24
CA LEU A 13 -13.13 -2.31 7.37
C LEU A 13 -12.48 -2.60 6.01
N TYR A 14 -13.30 -2.92 4.99
CA TYR A 14 -12.80 -3.28 3.66
C TYR A 14 -12.65 -2.08 2.72
N ALA A 15 -13.41 -1.01 2.89
CA ALA A 15 -13.34 0.17 2.02
C ALA A 15 -11.93 0.78 1.95
N PRO A 16 -11.21 1.00 3.08
CA PRO A 16 -9.84 1.52 3.01
C PRO A 16 -8.89 0.62 2.21
N LEU A 17 -9.05 -0.70 2.30
CA LEU A 17 -8.23 -1.67 1.56
C LEU A 17 -8.45 -1.53 0.05
N PHE A 18 -9.71 -1.52 -0.40
CA PHE A 18 -10.03 -1.40 -1.83
C PHE A 18 -9.67 -0.02 -2.40
N ILE A 19 -9.88 1.04 -1.63
CA ILE A 19 -9.42 2.38 -1.99
C ILE A 19 -7.90 2.38 -2.17
N TRP A 20 -7.15 1.78 -1.24
CA TRP A 20 -5.69 1.73 -1.31
C TRP A 20 -5.18 0.89 -2.49
N ILE A 21 -5.84 -0.22 -2.82
CA ILE A 21 -5.56 -0.97 -4.05
C ILE A 21 -5.74 -0.07 -5.27
N GLY A 22 -6.83 0.70 -5.33
CA GLY A 22 -7.07 1.68 -6.40
C GLY A 22 -5.96 2.74 -6.49
N VAL A 23 -5.49 3.25 -5.35
CA VAL A 23 -4.37 4.20 -5.28
C VAL A 23 -3.08 3.58 -5.85
N ILE A 24 -2.76 2.34 -5.49
CA ILE A 24 -1.59 1.63 -6.03
C ILE A 24 -1.71 1.46 -7.55
N PHE A 25 -2.87 1.05 -8.05
CA PHE A 25 -3.10 0.91 -9.50
C PHE A 25 -2.99 2.25 -10.24
N PHE A 26 -3.57 3.32 -9.69
CA PHE A 26 -3.49 4.65 -10.26
C PHE A 26 -2.05 5.18 -10.31
N LEU A 27 -1.31 5.06 -9.20
CA LEU A 27 0.10 5.46 -9.11
C LEU A 27 1.00 4.59 -10.02
N SER A 28 0.68 3.32 -10.19
CA SER A 28 1.40 2.40 -11.08
C SER A 28 1.13 2.71 -12.57
N GLY A 29 -0.11 3.05 -12.91
CA GLY A 29 -0.53 3.41 -14.28
C GLY A 29 -0.01 4.77 -14.75
N PHE A 30 0.01 5.78 -13.87
CA PHE A 30 0.56 7.10 -14.20
C PHE A 30 2.10 7.20 -14.04
N GLY A 31 2.71 6.35 -13.20
CA GLY A 31 4.14 6.44 -12.80
C GLY A 31 5.02 5.26 -13.22
N GLY A 32 4.51 4.31 -14.00
CA GLY A 32 5.21 3.07 -14.36
C GLY A 32 6.38 3.24 -15.34
N SER A 33 6.30 4.22 -16.26
CA SER A 33 7.36 4.44 -17.26
C SER A 33 8.45 5.36 -16.73
N LEU A 34 9.70 4.92 -16.86
CA LEU A 34 10.94 5.64 -16.53
C LEU A 34 10.93 7.11 -17.01
N ASP A 35 10.26 7.39 -18.12
CA ASP A 35 10.18 8.73 -18.74
C ASP A 35 9.28 9.73 -18.01
N ASN A 36 8.19 9.28 -17.34
CA ASN A 36 7.24 10.21 -16.70
C ASN A 36 7.60 10.53 -15.25
N THR A 37 8.20 9.61 -14.52
CA THR A 37 8.61 9.86 -13.13
C THR A 37 9.82 10.80 -13.05
N SER A 38 10.70 10.75 -14.07
CA SER A 38 11.83 11.68 -14.25
C SER A 38 11.37 13.14 -14.30
N ARG A 39 10.22 13.41 -14.95
CA ARG A 39 9.67 14.76 -15.09
C ARG A 39 9.20 15.40 -13.78
N PHE A 40 8.83 14.62 -12.77
CA PHE A 40 8.40 15.16 -11.48
C PHE A 40 9.46 15.01 -10.39
N ILE A 41 10.12 13.86 -10.28
CA ILE A 41 11.13 13.62 -9.25
C ILE A 41 12.46 14.30 -9.61
N GLY A 42 12.80 14.38 -10.90
CA GLY A 42 14.05 15.01 -11.38
C GLY A 42 14.15 16.51 -11.03
N PRO A 43 13.14 17.35 -11.32
CA PRO A 43 13.17 18.77 -10.96
C PRO A 43 13.16 19.00 -9.45
N LEU A 44 12.42 18.18 -8.69
CA LEU A 44 12.39 18.23 -7.22
C LEU A 44 13.76 17.91 -6.62
N LEU A 45 14.43 16.86 -7.11
CA LEU A 45 15.78 16.53 -6.68
C LEU A 45 16.80 17.61 -7.06
N ARG A 46 16.71 18.20 -8.25
CA ARG A 46 17.58 19.32 -8.66
C ARG A 46 17.31 20.60 -7.89
N PHE A 47 16.08 20.81 -7.41
CA PHE A 47 15.76 21.94 -6.54
C PHE A 47 16.42 21.79 -5.16
N PHE A 48 16.38 20.60 -4.56
CA PHE A 48 17.01 20.34 -3.26
C PHE A 48 18.52 20.12 -3.34
N PHE A 49 19.01 19.58 -4.46
CA PHE A 49 20.42 19.25 -4.69
C PHE A 49 20.87 19.78 -6.06
N PRO A 50 21.03 21.11 -6.22
CA PRO A 50 21.37 21.72 -7.50
C PRO A 50 22.76 21.31 -8.01
N ASP A 51 23.70 21.06 -7.11
CA ASP A 51 25.10 20.70 -7.45
C ASP A 51 25.35 19.18 -7.49
N ALA A 52 24.32 18.35 -7.33
CA ALA A 52 24.48 16.90 -7.35
C ALA A 52 24.73 16.37 -8.77
N SER A 53 25.65 15.41 -8.88
CA SER A 53 25.97 14.77 -10.16
C SER A 53 24.76 13.99 -10.72
N PRO A 54 24.69 13.78 -12.04
CA PRO A 54 23.63 12.97 -12.66
C PRO A 54 23.49 11.57 -12.05
N GLU A 55 24.60 10.95 -11.67
CA GLU A 55 24.64 9.61 -11.04
C GLU A 55 24.02 9.65 -9.64
N THR A 56 24.31 10.71 -8.88
CA THR A 56 23.76 10.93 -7.54
C THR A 56 22.24 11.13 -7.60
N LEU A 57 21.76 11.93 -8.55
CA LEU A 57 20.33 12.14 -8.78
C LEU A 57 19.63 10.84 -9.19
N ALA A 58 20.26 10.01 -10.03
CA ALA A 58 19.74 8.70 -10.42
C ALA A 58 19.64 7.73 -9.22
N PHE A 59 20.64 7.72 -8.35
CA PHE A 59 20.63 6.93 -7.11
C PHE A 59 19.48 7.33 -6.19
N TYR A 60 19.30 8.64 -5.93
CA TYR A 60 18.19 9.13 -5.12
C TYR A 60 16.84 8.81 -5.75
N HIS A 61 16.69 9.00 -7.06
CA HIS A 61 15.45 8.65 -7.76
C HIS A 61 15.13 7.15 -7.57
N PHE A 62 16.12 6.27 -7.78
CA PHE A 62 15.94 4.84 -7.58
C PHE A 62 15.53 4.49 -6.14
N PHE A 63 16.20 5.10 -5.15
CA PHE A 63 15.91 4.88 -3.74
C PHE A 63 14.51 5.36 -3.35
N ILE A 64 14.10 6.53 -3.83
CA ILE A 64 12.75 7.08 -3.62
C ILE A 64 11.70 6.12 -4.21
N ARG A 65 11.92 5.61 -5.43
CA ARG A 65 11.01 4.63 -6.04
C ARG A 65 10.90 3.36 -5.21
N LYS A 66 12.03 2.78 -4.78
CA LYS A 66 12.02 1.57 -3.95
C LYS A 66 11.29 1.78 -2.63
N SER A 67 11.53 2.92 -1.98
CA SER A 67 10.89 3.29 -0.71
C SER A 67 9.39 3.54 -0.86
N ALA A 68 8.97 4.19 -1.95
CA ALA A 68 7.56 4.40 -2.27
C ALA A 68 6.82 3.09 -2.50
N HIS A 69 7.41 2.16 -3.28
CA HIS A 69 6.83 0.84 -3.48
C HIS A 69 6.74 0.06 -2.16
N PHE A 70 7.81 0.04 -1.38
CA PHE A 70 7.84 -0.63 -0.07
C PHE A 70 6.74 -0.10 0.85
N THR A 71 6.61 1.23 0.95
CA THR A 71 5.59 1.89 1.78
C THR A 71 4.17 1.57 1.30
N ALA A 72 3.94 1.59 -0.02
CA ALA A 72 2.64 1.25 -0.60
C ALA A 72 2.19 -0.17 -0.23
N TYR A 73 3.09 -1.15 -0.33
CA TYR A 73 2.81 -2.54 0.07
C TYR A 73 2.71 -2.71 1.58
N ALA A 74 3.48 -1.99 2.38
CA ALA A 74 3.38 -2.02 3.84
C ALA A 74 1.99 -1.51 4.31
N ILE A 75 1.50 -0.41 3.75
CA ILE A 75 0.15 0.10 4.03
C ILE A 75 -0.91 -0.91 3.57
N LEU A 76 -0.74 -1.49 2.37
CA LEU A 76 -1.64 -2.54 1.88
C LEU A 76 -1.71 -3.73 2.85
N ALA A 77 -0.56 -4.18 3.35
CA ALA A 77 -0.47 -5.28 4.31
C ALA A 77 -1.15 -4.93 5.64
N LEU A 78 -0.98 -3.71 6.15
CA LEU A 78 -1.65 -3.24 7.37
C LEU A 78 -3.18 -3.17 7.20
N LEU A 79 -3.65 -2.64 6.07
CA LEU A 79 -5.08 -2.56 5.75
C LEU A 79 -5.69 -3.96 5.56
N ALA A 80 -4.98 -4.86 4.89
CA ALA A 80 -5.40 -6.25 4.75
C ALA A 80 -5.44 -6.95 6.12
N TYR A 81 -4.41 -6.77 6.95
CA TYR A 81 -4.39 -7.31 8.30
C TYR A 81 -5.61 -6.83 9.10
N ARG A 82 -5.90 -5.53 9.09
CA ARG A 82 -7.08 -4.95 9.75
C ARG A 82 -8.39 -5.54 9.22
N ALA A 83 -8.51 -5.76 7.91
CA ALA A 83 -9.71 -6.30 7.28
C ALA A 83 -9.93 -7.80 7.56
N PHE A 84 -8.85 -8.58 7.66
CA PHE A 84 -8.91 -10.05 7.74
C PHE A 84 -8.59 -10.65 9.11
N VAL A 85 -8.12 -9.88 10.09
CA VAL A 85 -7.77 -10.41 11.43
C VAL A 85 -8.95 -11.10 12.13
N SER A 86 -10.18 -10.65 11.87
CA SER A 86 -11.41 -11.26 12.44
C SER A 86 -11.77 -12.62 11.80
N LEU A 87 -11.46 -12.81 10.50
CA LEU A 87 -11.61 -14.10 9.83
C LEU A 87 -10.51 -15.08 10.26
N ARG A 88 -9.28 -14.60 10.45
CA ARG A 88 -8.15 -15.43 10.89
C ARG A 88 -8.38 -15.98 12.30
N ARG A 89 -8.90 -15.19 13.25
CA ARG A 89 -9.22 -15.69 14.60
C ARG A 89 -10.26 -16.82 14.57
N ARG A 90 -11.27 -16.74 13.71
CA ARG A 90 -12.28 -17.80 13.53
C ARG A 90 -11.68 -19.06 12.90
N ALA A 91 -10.86 -18.93 11.87
CA ALA A 91 -10.20 -20.08 11.25
C ALA A 91 -9.30 -20.85 12.23
N TRP A 92 -8.55 -20.14 13.08
CA TRP A 92 -7.72 -20.78 14.11
C TRP A 92 -8.54 -21.43 15.22
N ILE A 93 -9.66 -20.83 15.65
CA ILE A 93 -10.58 -21.46 16.61
C ILE A 93 -11.24 -22.70 16.00
N SER A 94 -11.66 -22.65 14.73
CA SER A 94 -12.24 -23.80 14.03
C SER A 94 -11.24 -24.95 13.89
N LEU A 95 -9.96 -24.67 13.61
CA LEU A 95 -8.91 -25.69 13.54
C LEU A 95 -8.64 -26.34 14.91
N VAL A 96 -8.63 -25.56 15.99
CA VAL A 96 -8.45 -26.08 17.36
C VAL A 96 -9.66 -26.93 17.79
N VAL A 97 -10.88 -26.53 17.45
CA VAL A 97 -12.10 -27.30 17.77
C VAL A 97 -12.13 -28.63 16.99
N VAL A 98 -11.76 -28.64 15.71
CA VAL A 98 -11.67 -29.88 14.92
C VAL A 98 -10.54 -30.80 15.39
N ALA A 99 -9.45 -30.26 15.93
CA ALA A 99 -8.37 -31.06 16.51
C ALA A 99 -8.68 -31.64 17.90
N LEU A 100 -9.78 -31.21 18.54
CA LEU A 100 -10.20 -31.61 19.89
C LEU A 100 -11.46 -32.49 19.90
N VAL A 101 -12.02 -32.82 18.73
CA VAL A 101 -13.16 -33.74 18.53
C VAL A 101 -12.65 -34.99 17.83
#